data_AF-A0A3C1NGU4-F1
#
_entry.id   AF-A0A3C1NGU4-F1
#
_cell.length_a   1.000
_cell.length_b   1.000
_cell.length_c   1.000
_cell.angle_alpha   90.00
_cell.angle_beta   90.00
_cell.angle_gamma   90.00
#
_symmetry.space_group_name_H-M   'P 1'
#
loop_
_entity.id
_entity.type
_entity.pdbx_description
1 polymer ?
#
loop_
_entity_poly.entity_id
_entity_poly.type
_entity_poly.pdbx_seq_one_letter_code
_entity_poly.pdbx_strand_id
1 'polypeptide(L)'
;MFQGTGSDVGKSLIVAGLCRALVRRGLKVLPFKPQNMSNNAAVTEDGGEIGRAQALQARAARVAPSVHMNPVLLKPQSEVGAQIVVHGRIFGRATAAEFQLVKPELMAFVQDSFARLKDAADIVLVEGAGSASEINLRTNDIANMGFARAA
;
A
#
# COMPACT_ATOMS: atom_id res chain seq x y z
N MET A 1 5.44 8.14 7.59
CA MET A 1 4.59 8.02 6.39
C MET A 1 4.96 9.10 5.39
N PHE A 2 4.97 8.80 4.09
CA PHE A 2 5.29 9.71 3.01
C PHE A 2 4.04 9.98 2.17
N GLN A 3 3.66 11.24 2.09
CA GLN A 3 2.52 11.69 1.29
C GLN A 3 3.02 12.64 0.19
N GLY A 4 2.16 12.92 -0.79
CA GLY A 4 2.48 13.79 -1.91
C GLY A 4 1.28 14.67 -2.27
N THR A 5 1.52 15.63 -3.15
CA THR A 5 0.50 16.56 -3.66
C THR A 5 -0.23 16.03 -4.90
N GLY A 6 0.14 14.84 -5.39
CA GLY A 6 -0.45 14.17 -6.54
C GLY A 6 0.10 12.75 -6.73
N SER A 7 -0.46 12.04 -7.70
CA SER A 7 0.13 10.82 -8.24
C SER A 7 1.43 11.12 -9.00
N ASP A 8 2.31 10.14 -9.10
CA ASP A 8 3.57 10.20 -9.89
C ASP A 8 4.59 11.30 -9.52
N VAL A 9 4.42 11.95 -8.36
CA VAL A 9 5.39 12.92 -7.80
C VAL A 9 6.67 12.29 -7.22
N GLY A 10 6.94 11.01 -7.51
CA GLY A 10 8.16 10.32 -7.07
C GLY A 10 8.14 9.66 -5.68
N LYS A 11 6.98 9.61 -4.99
CA LYS A 11 6.84 9.00 -3.64
C LYS A 11 7.48 7.62 -3.55
N SER A 12 7.13 6.72 -4.48
CA SER A 12 7.59 5.34 -4.43
C SER A 12 9.11 5.22 -4.57
N LEU A 13 9.73 6.06 -5.38
CA LEU A 13 11.18 6.09 -5.58
C LEU A 13 11.89 6.63 -4.33
N ILE A 14 11.36 7.69 -3.71
CA ILE A 14 11.88 8.22 -2.44
C ILE A 14 11.82 7.15 -1.34
N VAL A 15 10.67 6.48 -1.19
CA VAL A 15 10.51 5.41 -0.20
C VAL A 15 11.49 4.27 -0.47
N ALA A 16 11.68 3.83 -1.72
CA ALA A 16 12.67 2.82 -2.06
C ALA A 16 14.11 3.26 -1.73
N GLY A 17 14.47 4.51 -2.05
CA GLY A 17 15.77 5.08 -1.70
C GLY A 17 16.02 5.08 -0.19
N LEU A 18 15.00 5.45 0.60
CA LEU A 18 15.06 5.44 2.06
C LEU A 18 15.14 4.01 2.64
N CYS A 19 14.38 3.05 2.09
CA CYS A 19 14.53 1.64 2.44
C CYS A 19 16.00 1.21 2.30
N ARG A 20 16.61 1.49 1.14
CA ARG A 20 18.01 1.13 0.87
C ARG A 20 18.97 1.85 1.82
N ALA A 21 18.76 3.13 2.08
CA ALA A 21 19.61 3.94 2.94
C ALA A 21 19.60 3.46 4.39
N LEU A 22 18.44 3.10 4.93
CA LEU A 22 18.29 2.61 6.31
C LEU A 22 18.81 1.18 6.47
N VAL A 23 18.56 0.30 5.49
CA VAL A 23 19.15 -1.06 5.49
C VAL A 23 20.67 -1.02 5.46
N ARG A 24 21.27 -0.09 4.71
CA ARG A 24 22.74 0.11 4.70
C ARG A 24 23.29 0.59 6.05
N ARG A 25 22.44 1.08 6.95
CA ARG A 25 22.77 1.48 8.32
C ARG A 25 22.48 0.39 9.35
N GLY A 26 22.15 -0.83 8.91
CA GLY A 26 21.94 -1.98 9.77
C GLY A 26 20.54 -2.14 10.33
N LEU A 27 19.57 -1.32 9.90
CA LEU A 27 18.19 -1.41 10.36
C LEU A 27 17.40 -2.44 9.54
N LYS A 28 16.51 -3.16 10.22
CA LYS A 28 15.48 -4.00 9.60
C LYS A 28 14.32 -3.11 9.17
N VAL A 29 14.16 -2.95 7.85
CA VAL A 29 13.18 -2.03 7.26
C VAL A 29 12.17 -2.81 6.45
N LEU A 30 10.88 -2.51 6.61
CA LEU A 30 9.82 -3.05 5.78
C LEU A 30 9.02 -1.90 5.14
N PRO A 31 8.76 -1.94 3.82
CA PRO A 31 7.89 -0.96 3.18
C PRO A 31 6.42 -1.33 3.36
N PHE A 32 5.55 -0.33 3.39
CA PHE A 32 4.12 -0.53 3.47
C PHE A 32 3.37 0.50 2.63
N LYS A 33 2.43 0.06 1.80
CA LYS A 33 1.46 0.93 1.12
C LYS A 33 0.06 0.39 1.40
N PRO A 34 -0.71 1.04 2.29
CA PRO A 34 -1.99 0.53 2.76
C PRO A 34 -2.92 0.12 1.61
N GLN A 35 -3.04 1.01 0.64
CA GLN A 35 -3.81 0.81 -0.58
C GLN A 35 -3.03 1.33 -1.78
N ASN A 36 -3.01 0.55 -2.85
CA ASN A 36 -2.46 0.95 -4.14
C ASN A 36 -3.50 0.74 -5.25
N MET A 37 -3.31 1.39 -6.39
CA MET A 37 -4.11 1.18 -7.59
C MET A 37 -3.15 0.98 -8.77
N SER A 38 -3.11 -0.23 -9.32
CA SER A 38 -2.24 -0.55 -10.46
C SER A 38 -2.62 -1.88 -11.10
N ASN A 39 -2.66 -1.91 -12.44
CA ASN A 39 -2.71 -3.17 -13.20
C ASN A 39 -1.33 -3.84 -13.32
N ASN A 40 -0.27 -3.16 -12.86
CA ASN A 40 1.10 -3.64 -12.86
C ASN A 40 1.44 -4.27 -11.51
N ALA A 41 1.18 -5.57 -11.39
CA ALA A 41 1.46 -6.35 -10.19
C ALA A 41 2.77 -7.16 -10.31
N ALA A 42 3.33 -7.51 -9.15
CA ALA A 42 4.40 -8.48 -8.97
C ALA A 42 3.89 -9.61 -8.08
N VAL A 43 4.38 -10.81 -8.32
CA VAL A 43 4.00 -12.02 -7.58
C VAL A 43 4.85 -12.12 -6.30
N THR A 44 4.22 -12.43 -5.18
CA THR A 44 4.88 -12.72 -3.90
C THR A 44 5.24 -14.21 -3.82
N GLU A 45 6.13 -14.59 -2.91
CA GLU A 45 6.62 -15.98 -2.83
C GLU A 45 5.50 -17.01 -2.58
N ASP A 46 4.44 -16.60 -1.89
CA ASP A 46 3.24 -17.38 -1.61
C ASP A 46 2.18 -17.36 -2.73
N GLY A 47 2.52 -16.81 -3.90
CA GLY A 47 1.64 -16.75 -5.08
C GLY A 47 0.60 -15.64 -5.05
N GLY A 48 0.63 -14.76 -4.04
CA GLY A 48 -0.17 -13.53 -4.00
C GLY A 48 0.36 -12.45 -4.94
N GLU A 49 -0.29 -11.28 -4.93
CA GLU A 49 0.10 -10.15 -5.76
C GLU A 49 0.15 -8.83 -4.99
N ILE A 50 1.13 -7.99 -5.35
CA ILE A 50 1.31 -6.61 -4.86
C ILE A 50 1.65 -5.68 -6.02
N GLY A 51 1.49 -4.36 -5.85
CA GLY A 51 1.95 -3.40 -6.85
C GLY A 51 3.47 -3.47 -7.11
N ARG A 52 3.91 -3.30 -8.38
CA ARG A 52 5.36 -3.30 -8.73
C ARG A 52 6.17 -2.27 -7.94
N ALA A 53 5.57 -1.14 -7.56
CA ALA A 53 6.21 -0.14 -6.71
C ALA A 53 6.60 -0.72 -5.33
N GLN A 54 5.73 -1.53 -4.72
CA GLN A 54 6.01 -2.17 -3.44
C GLN A 54 7.02 -3.30 -3.60
N ALA A 55 7.01 -4.04 -4.71
CA ALA A 55 8.07 -5.00 -5.01
C ALA A 55 9.45 -4.33 -5.17
N LEU A 56 9.50 -3.15 -5.81
CA LEU A 56 10.72 -2.34 -5.89
C LEU A 56 11.20 -1.92 -4.49
N GLN A 57 10.28 -1.48 -3.63
CA GLN A 57 10.59 -1.09 -2.25
C GLN A 57 11.09 -2.28 -1.41
N ALA A 58 10.47 -3.46 -1.56
CA ALA A 58 10.89 -4.70 -0.91
C ALA A 58 12.32 -5.08 -1.32
N ARG A 59 12.61 -5.02 -2.62
CA ARG A 59 13.96 -5.21 -3.16
C ARG A 59 14.96 -4.20 -2.59
N ALA A 60 14.56 -2.93 -2.46
CA ALA A 60 15.40 -1.90 -1.85
C ALA A 60 15.66 -2.17 -0.35
N ALA A 61 14.67 -2.74 0.34
CA ALA A 61 14.75 -3.19 1.73
C ALA A 61 15.48 -4.55 1.92
N ARG A 62 15.92 -5.22 0.85
CA ARG A 62 16.52 -6.58 0.90
C ARG A 62 15.63 -7.63 1.56
N VAL A 63 14.33 -7.56 1.30
CA VAL A 63 13.35 -8.54 1.78
C VAL A 63 12.55 -9.09 0.63
N ALA A 64 12.01 -10.30 0.79
CA ALA A 64 11.07 -10.88 -0.15
C ALA A 64 9.79 -10.03 -0.22
N PRO A 65 9.20 -9.84 -1.42
CA PRO A 65 7.87 -9.26 -1.56
C PRO A 65 6.83 -10.04 -0.76
N SER A 66 5.97 -9.34 -0.01
CA SER A 66 4.88 -9.93 0.77
C SER A 66 3.58 -9.17 0.52
N VAL A 67 2.46 -9.89 0.52
CA VAL A 67 1.11 -9.30 0.39
C VAL A 67 0.80 -8.30 1.50
N HIS A 68 1.45 -8.43 2.66
CA HIS A 68 1.30 -7.48 3.76
C HIS A 68 1.95 -6.13 3.48
N MET A 69 2.86 -6.01 2.50
CA MET A 69 3.44 -4.72 2.09
C MET A 69 2.46 -3.89 1.25
N ASN A 70 1.45 -4.52 0.64
CA ASN A 70 0.37 -3.87 -0.09
C ASN A 70 -0.94 -4.67 0.07
N PRO A 71 -1.60 -4.58 1.23
CA PRO A 71 -2.70 -5.48 1.56
C PRO A 71 -3.95 -5.23 0.73
N VAL A 72 -4.15 -4.01 0.22
CA VAL A 72 -5.24 -3.67 -0.70
C VAL A 72 -4.67 -3.18 -2.03
N LEU A 73 -4.95 -3.91 -3.11
CA LEU A 73 -4.59 -3.54 -4.47
C LEU A 73 -5.86 -3.41 -5.32
N LEU A 74 -6.04 -2.24 -5.92
CA LEU A 74 -7.10 -1.99 -6.89
C LEU A 74 -6.55 -2.20 -8.30
N LYS A 75 -7.26 -2.97 -9.11
CA LYS A 75 -6.94 -3.23 -10.52
C LYS A 75 -8.05 -2.67 -11.39
N PRO A 76 -7.87 -1.47 -11.98
CA PRO A 76 -8.88 -0.87 -12.85
C PRO A 76 -9.28 -1.81 -13.99
N GLN A 77 -10.59 -2.02 -14.17
CA GLN A 77 -11.16 -2.86 -15.24
C GLN A 77 -12.01 -2.05 -16.22
N SER A 78 -12.49 -0.87 -15.82
CA SER A 78 -13.23 0.09 -16.65
C SER A 78 -12.98 1.52 -16.14
N GLU A 79 -13.58 2.52 -16.78
CA GLU A 79 -13.49 3.92 -16.33
C GLU A 79 -14.06 4.13 -14.92
N VAL A 80 -15.07 3.34 -14.54
CA VAL A 80 -15.80 3.53 -13.27
C VAL A 80 -15.57 2.43 -12.25
N GLY A 81 -14.89 1.33 -12.63
CA GLY A 81 -14.81 0.13 -11.81
C GLY A 81 -13.42 -0.52 -11.74
N ALA A 82 -13.16 -1.14 -10.59
CA ALA A 82 -11.94 -1.87 -10.33
C ALA A 82 -12.23 -3.22 -9.65
N GLN A 83 -11.34 -4.18 -9.90
CA GLN A 83 -11.23 -5.36 -9.04
C GLN A 83 -10.50 -4.97 -7.75
N ILE A 84 -11.04 -5.42 -6.63
CA ILE A 84 -10.44 -5.28 -5.31
C ILE A 84 -9.71 -6.58 -5.00
N VAL A 85 -8.43 -6.46 -4.67
CA VAL A 85 -7.57 -7.57 -4.28
C VAL A 85 -7.11 -7.32 -2.85
N VAL A 86 -7.38 -8.27 -1.97
CA VAL A 86 -6.99 -8.24 -0.56
C VAL A 86 -6.02 -9.38 -0.30
N HIS A 87 -4.87 -9.07 0.28
CA HIS A 87 -3.80 -10.04 0.54
C HIS A 87 -3.46 -10.92 -0.67
N GLY A 88 -3.39 -10.31 -1.85
CA GLY A 88 -3.06 -10.98 -3.11
C GLY A 88 -4.17 -11.86 -3.69
N ARG A 89 -5.39 -11.85 -3.13
CA ARG A 89 -6.53 -12.62 -3.63
C ARG A 89 -7.70 -11.72 -4.01
N ILE A 90 -8.47 -12.13 -5.01
CA ILE A 90 -9.65 -11.38 -5.44
C ILE A 90 -10.66 -11.35 -4.28
N PHE A 91 -10.95 -10.14 -3.80
CA PHE A 91 -11.97 -9.90 -2.79
C PHE A 91 -13.32 -9.58 -3.44
N GLY A 92 -13.30 -8.83 -4.56
CA GLY A 92 -14.51 -8.49 -5.28
C GLY A 92 -14.27 -7.49 -6.41
N ARG A 93 -15.34 -6.87 -6.87
CA ARG A 93 -15.33 -5.75 -7.81
C ARG A 93 -16.18 -4.63 -7.24
N ALA A 94 -15.79 -3.39 -7.48
CA ALA A 94 -16.56 -2.24 -7.07
C ALA A 94 -16.39 -1.10 -8.07
N THR A 95 -17.47 -0.35 -8.27
CA THR A 95 -17.40 1.00 -8.81
C THR A 95 -16.70 1.95 -7.82
N ALA A 96 -16.32 3.14 -8.28
CA ALA A 96 -15.73 4.15 -7.40
C ALA A 96 -16.64 4.52 -6.21
N ALA A 97 -17.97 4.53 -6.40
CA ALA A 97 -18.94 4.82 -5.35
C ALA A 97 -19.06 3.67 -4.34
N GLU A 98 -19.23 2.43 -4.84
CA GLU A 98 -19.28 1.23 -3.99
C GLU A 98 -17.99 1.05 -3.19
N PHE A 99 -16.83 1.37 -3.77
CA PHE A 99 -15.56 1.27 -3.08
C PHE A 99 -15.52 2.11 -1.80
N GLN A 100 -16.13 3.30 -1.77
CA GLN A 100 -16.19 4.13 -0.55
C GLN A 100 -16.94 3.45 0.61
N LEU A 101 -17.94 2.61 0.28
CA LEU A 101 -18.73 1.86 1.26
C LEU A 101 -17.97 0.65 1.80
N VAL A 102 -17.09 0.06 1.00
CA VAL A 102 -16.30 -1.13 1.36
C VAL A 102 -15.02 -0.78 2.13
N LYS A 103 -14.48 0.44 1.98
CA LYS A 103 -13.26 0.89 2.66
C LYS A 103 -13.20 0.63 4.18
N PRO A 104 -14.26 0.83 4.99
CA PRO A 104 -14.23 0.52 6.42
C PRO A 104 -13.89 -0.94 6.72
N GLU A 105 -14.40 -1.88 5.92
CA GLU A 105 -14.07 -3.31 6.04
C GLU A 105 -12.61 -3.55 5.65
N LEU A 106 -12.15 -2.93 4.56
CA LEU A 106 -10.77 -3.05 4.09
C LEU A 106 -9.74 -2.51 5.09
N MET A 107 -10.11 -1.53 5.90
CA MET A 107 -9.24 -0.96 6.94
C MET A 107 -8.81 -2.01 7.97
N ALA A 108 -9.61 -3.04 8.24
CA ALA A 108 -9.23 -4.13 9.14
C ALA A 108 -8.04 -4.93 8.59
N PHE A 109 -8.06 -5.28 7.30
CA PHE A 109 -6.95 -5.98 6.64
C PHE A 109 -5.68 -5.13 6.54
N VAL A 110 -5.85 -3.82 6.34
CA VAL A 110 -4.75 -2.85 6.37
C VAL A 110 -4.08 -2.83 7.73
N GLN A 111 -4.85 -2.72 8.82
CA GLN A 111 -4.32 -2.67 10.18
C GLN A 111 -3.66 -3.99 10.59
N ASP A 112 -4.26 -5.15 10.28
CA ASP A 112 -3.65 -6.46 10.54
C ASP A 112 -2.27 -6.57 9.85
N SER A 113 -2.19 -6.18 8.58
CA SER A 113 -0.91 -6.24 7.85
C SER A 113 0.12 -5.28 8.41
N PHE A 114 -0.30 -4.08 8.77
CA PHE A 114 0.60 -3.09 9.35
C PHE A 114 1.14 -3.53 10.71
N ALA A 115 0.29 -4.11 11.57
CA ALA A 115 0.69 -4.67 12.85
C ALA A 115 1.76 -5.77 12.70
N ARG A 116 1.53 -6.73 11.79
CA ARG A 116 2.51 -7.79 11.47
C ARG A 116 3.86 -7.24 11.03
N LEU A 117 3.86 -6.21 10.18
CA LEU A 117 5.11 -5.58 9.71
C LEU A 117 5.80 -4.78 10.82
N LYS A 118 5.03 -4.11 11.69
CA LYS A 118 5.56 -3.39 12.87
C LYS A 118 6.27 -4.34 13.83
N ASP A 119 5.68 -5.48 14.12
CA ASP A 119 6.28 -6.48 15.02
C ASP A 119 7.55 -7.11 14.43
N ALA A 120 7.72 -7.03 13.12
CA ALA A 120 8.82 -7.64 12.39
C ALA A 120 9.92 -6.65 11.94
N ALA A 121 9.85 -5.35 12.23
CA ALA A 121 10.81 -4.36 11.72
C ALA A 121 11.20 -3.30 12.74
N ASP A 122 12.41 -2.77 12.63
CA ASP A 122 12.81 -1.58 13.39
C ASP A 122 12.09 -0.34 12.86
N ILE A 123 11.90 -0.27 11.53
CA ILE A 123 11.22 0.84 10.86
C ILE A 123 10.31 0.30 9.75
N VAL A 124 9.04 0.72 9.79
CA VAL A 124 8.10 0.55 8.67
C VAL A 124 7.97 1.86 7.91
N LEU A 125 8.41 1.89 6.64
CA LEU A 125 8.25 3.06 5.78
C LEU A 125 6.92 3.00 5.03
N VAL A 126 5.97 3.83 5.46
CA VAL A 126 4.62 3.89 4.88
C VAL A 126 4.57 4.87 3.71
N GLU A 127 4.14 4.44 2.52
CA GLU A 127 3.80 5.28 1.37
C GLU A 127 2.28 5.51 1.29
N GLY A 128 1.84 6.77 1.17
CA GLY A 128 0.45 7.12 0.87
C GLY A 128 0.08 6.95 -0.61
N ALA A 129 -1.19 7.10 -0.94
CA ALA A 129 -1.72 7.03 -2.31
C ALA A 129 -2.21 8.40 -2.78
N GLY A 130 -2.14 8.66 -4.10
CA GLY A 130 -2.66 9.91 -4.66
C GLY A 130 -2.10 11.17 -3.99
N SER A 131 -2.96 12.15 -3.79
CA SER A 131 -2.69 13.40 -3.07
C SER A 131 -3.30 13.38 -1.68
N ALA A 132 -2.53 13.76 -0.66
CA ALA A 132 -3.08 13.96 0.69
C ALA A 132 -4.01 15.18 0.79
N SER A 133 -4.03 16.03 -0.25
CA SER A 133 -4.88 17.22 -0.34
C SER A 133 -6.26 16.94 -0.95
N GLU A 134 -6.56 15.70 -1.36
CA GLU A 134 -7.88 15.28 -1.84
C GLU A 134 -8.88 15.17 -0.68
N ILE A 135 -9.30 16.33 -0.16
CA ILE A 135 -10.19 16.42 1.01
C ILE A 135 -11.53 15.69 0.80
N ASN A 136 -11.97 15.56 -0.46
CA ASN A 136 -13.16 14.81 -0.86
C ASN A 136 -13.02 13.30 -0.63
N LEU A 137 -11.81 12.77 -0.45
CA LEU A 137 -11.54 11.35 -0.21
C LEU A 137 -11.24 11.03 1.26
N ARG A 138 -11.35 12.02 2.16
CA ARG A 138 -11.02 11.85 3.60
C ARG A 138 -11.94 10.88 4.32
N THR A 139 -13.23 10.88 3.98
CA THR A 139 -14.18 9.94 4.57
C THR A 139 -13.75 8.52 4.22
N ASN A 140 -13.58 7.68 5.23
CA ASN A 140 -13.11 6.30 5.11
C ASN A 140 -11.72 6.16 4.45
N ASP A 141 -10.86 7.19 4.50
CA ASP A 141 -9.51 7.11 3.91
C ASP A 141 -8.66 5.98 4.53
N ILE A 142 -8.38 4.95 3.75
CA ILE A 142 -7.52 3.82 4.14
C ILE A 142 -6.08 3.96 3.66
N ALA A 143 -5.73 5.02 2.92
CA ALA A 143 -4.46 5.13 2.22
C ALA A 143 -3.55 6.22 2.77
N ASN A 144 -4.12 7.31 3.30
CA ASN A 144 -3.41 8.51 3.74
C ASN A 144 -3.61 8.81 5.22
N MET A 145 -4.29 9.92 5.54
CA MET A 145 -4.43 10.42 6.91
C MET A 145 -5.43 9.61 7.73
N GLY A 146 -6.44 9.01 7.09
CA GLY A 146 -7.36 8.11 7.81
C GLY A 146 -6.65 6.85 8.30
N PHE A 147 -5.77 6.25 7.48
CA PHE A 147 -4.86 5.20 7.93
C PHE A 147 -3.91 5.71 9.03
N ALA A 148 -3.23 6.84 8.81
CA ALA A 148 -2.26 7.37 9.78
C ALA A 148 -2.86 7.62 11.17
N ARG A 149 -4.15 7.95 11.27
CA ARG A 149 -4.86 8.14 12.54
C ARG A 149 -5.23 6.84 13.25
N ALA A 150 -5.39 5.74 12.50
CA ALA A 150 -5.73 4.44 13.05
C ALA A 150 -4.50 3.58 13.43
N ALA A 151 -3.32 3.95 12.94
CA ALA A 151 -2.08 3.15 12.91
C ALA A 151 -1.21 3.22 14.18
#